data_AF-A0A1Q7XKL1-F1
#
_entry.id   AF-A0A1Q7XKL1-F1
#
_cell.length_a   1.000
_cell.length_b   1.000
_cell.length_c   1.000
_cell.angle_alpha   90.00
_cell.angle_beta   90.00
_cell.angle_gamma   90.00
#
_symmetry.space_group_name_H-M   'P 1'
#
loop_
_entity.id
_entity.type
_entity.pdbx_description
1 polymer ?
#
loop_
_entity_poly.entity_id
_entity_poly.type
_entity_poly.pdbx_seq_one_letter_code
_entity_poly.pdbx_strand_id
1 'polypeptide(L)'
;MTNEECFEIWAPDGAVWSPWAKPVTFVELDKMVTVDHEELPWETPELGYVPPAGHIAIVADVPGPVAVCLGVALARVGYRPVPLFNATTGPSPVLDLEPIARRLVKGADLLRKMGLPESAPPVFLLDAERMHPGTLPIPGRFDNRWVTFPQDFPSATFLRAHGITEALLIQVGRTAPEEDLAHVLRRWQDAALRLTTADLSKGGVPEPLMVERPSRFRLAWYVAVALLGLRRANVGGFGGVIPQQTGGGGFYG
;
A
#
# COMPACT_ATOMS: atom_id res chain seq x y z
N MET A 1 -18.49 -13.95 -2.19
CA MET A 1 -17.89 -12.88 -3.03
C MET A 1 -16.70 -13.50 -3.75
N THR A 2 -16.61 -13.37 -5.06
CA THR A 2 -15.45 -13.84 -5.83
C THR A 2 -14.26 -12.88 -5.69
N ASN A 3 -13.06 -13.32 -6.10
CA ASN A 3 -11.86 -12.46 -6.12
C ASN A 3 -12.07 -11.22 -7.01
N GLU A 4 -12.69 -11.41 -8.18
CA GLU A 4 -13.00 -10.36 -9.15
C GLU A 4 -14.08 -9.41 -8.63
N GLU A 5 -15.19 -9.91 -8.09
CA GLU A 5 -16.22 -9.08 -7.45
C GLU A 5 -15.65 -8.23 -6.33
N CYS A 6 -14.73 -8.79 -5.53
CA CYS A 6 -14.06 -8.04 -4.47
C CYS A 6 -13.26 -6.88 -5.08
N PHE A 7 -12.43 -7.16 -6.09
CA PHE A 7 -11.62 -6.14 -6.75
C PHE A 7 -12.46 -5.02 -7.36
N GLU A 8 -13.53 -5.35 -8.08
CA GLU A 8 -14.42 -4.37 -8.73
C GLU A 8 -15.09 -3.42 -7.74
N ILE A 9 -15.33 -3.84 -6.50
CA ILE A 9 -15.89 -2.96 -5.45
C ILE A 9 -14.86 -1.94 -4.97
N TRP A 10 -13.60 -2.36 -4.85
CA TRP A 10 -12.50 -1.48 -4.46
C TRP A 10 -12.03 -0.58 -5.61
N ALA A 11 -12.16 -1.04 -6.85
CA ALA A 11 -11.67 -0.38 -8.05
C ALA A 11 -12.74 -0.41 -9.17
N PRO A 12 -13.90 0.26 -8.99
CA PRO A 12 -14.97 0.23 -9.99
C PRO A 12 -14.55 0.98 -11.26
N ASP A 13 -14.91 0.47 -12.44
CA ASP A 13 -14.46 0.99 -13.75
C ASP A 13 -14.65 2.50 -13.96
N GLY A 14 -15.73 3.07 -13.42
CA GLY A 14 -16.03 4.49 -13.56
C GLY A 14 -15.24 5.41 -12.62
N ALA A 15 -14.62 4.89 -11.55
CA ALA A 15 -13.93 5.75 -10.60
C ALA A 15 -12.57 6.23 -11.13
N VAL A 16 -12.31 7.53 -10.94
CA VAL A 16 -11.11 8.23 -11.43
C VAL A 16 -9.82 7.57 -10.96
N TRP A 17 -9.83 6.85 -9.85
CA TRP A 17 -8.63 6.30 -9.19
C TRP A 17 -8.48 4.78 -9.30
N SER A 18 -9.41 4.09 -9.97
CA SER A 18 -9.36 2.64 -10.17
C SER A 18 -8.13 2.14 -10.93
N PRO A 19 -7.63 2.82 -11.99
CA PRO A 19 -6.40 2.42 -12.69
C PRO A 19 -5.13 2.27 -11.83
N TRP A 20 -5.13 2.79 -10.60
CA TRP A 20 -3.99 2.73 -9.69
C TRP A 20 -4.10 1.57 -8.70
N ALA A 21 -5.30 1.03 -8.47
CA ALA A 21 -5.49 -0.10 -7.59
C ALA A 21 -4.70 -1.33 -8.09
N LYS A 22 -4.02 -2.02 -7.18
CA LYS A 22 -3.22 -3.20 -7.52
C LYS A 22 -4.07 -4.47 -7.42
N PRO A 23 -4.23 -5.25 -8.51
CA PRO A 23 -5.07 -6.44 -8.50
C PRO A 23 -4.40 -7.64 -7.82
N VAL A 24 -3.09 -7.60 -7.59
CA VAL A 24 -2.27 -8.76 -7.20
C VAL A 24 -2.81 -9.46 -5.95
N THR A 25 -3.07 -8.72 -4.88
CA THR A 25 -3.59 -9.29 -3.62
C THR A 25 -5.00 -9.85 -3.81
N PHE A 26 -5.80 -9.28 -4.72
CA PHE A 26 -7.17 -9.72 -5.00
C PHE A 26 -7.21 -11.05 -5.74
N VAL A 27 -6.30 -11.26 -6.68
CA VAL A 27 -6.24 -12.48 -7.50
C VAL A 27 -6.02 -13.74 -6.66
N GLU A 28 -5.45 -13.61 -5.46
CA GLU A 28 -5.11 -14.72 -4.59
C GLU A 28 -5.92 -14.77 -3.28
N LEU A 29 -7.04 -14.03 -3.18
CA LEU A 29 -7.85 -13.99 -1.94
C LEU A 29 -8.31 -15.38 -1.51
N ASP A 30 -8.70 -16.25 -2.44
CA ASP A 30 -9.10 -17.65 -2.21
C ASP A 30 -7.97 -18.50 -1.62
N LYS A 31 -6.71 -18.17 -1.89
CA LYS A 31 -5.54 -18.84 -1.31
C LYS A 31 -5.22 -18.35 0.10
N MET A 32 -5.62 -17.12 0.44
CA MET A 32 -5.29 -16.45 1.71
C MET A 32 -6.44 -16.55 2.72
N VAL A 33 -7.68 -16.52 2.25
CA VAL A 33 -8.89 -16.51 3.08
C VAL A 33 -9.51 -17.89 3.02
N THR A 34 -9.19 -18.74 3.99
CA THR A 34 -9.86 -20.03 4.17
C THR A 34 -11.15 -19.87 4.99
N VAL A 35 -12.04 -20.87 4.90
CA VAL A 35 -13.45 -20.76 5.31
C VAL A 35 -13.66 -20.84 6.84
N ASP A 36 -12.64 -21.22 7.63
CA ASP A 36 -12.80 -21.66 9.03
C ASP A 36 -11.93 -20.92 10.06
N HIS A 37 -11.95 -19.58 10.05
CA HIS A 37 -11.23 -18.81 11.08
C HIS A 37 -12.11 -17.76 11.77
N GLU A 38 -11.92 -17.58 13.08
CA GLU A 38 -12.59 -16.58 13.93
C GLU A 38 -12.69 -15.23 13.23
N GLU A 39 -13.85 -14.58 13.35
CA GLU A 39 -14.09 -13.28 12.74
C GLU A 39 -13.11 -12.24 13.30
N LEU A 40 -12.27 -11.66 12.43
CA LEU A 40 -11.37 -10.59 12.86
C LEU A 40 -12.19 -9.34 13.26
N PRO A 41 -12.00 -8.79 14.47
CA PRO A 41 -12.74 -7.64 14.94
C PRO A 41 -12.48 -6.43 14.05
N TRP A 42 -13.53 -5.75 13.60
CA TRP A 42 -13.39 -4.56 12.76
C TRP A 42 -13.10 -3.33 13.62
N GLU A 43 -11.82 -3.04 13.80
CA GLU A 43 -11.37 -1.85 14.53
C GLU A 43 -11.24 -0.66 13.57
N THR A 44 -11.90 0.44 13.92
CA THR A 44 -11.78 1.71 13.19
C THR A 44 -10.68 2.53 13.85
N PRO A 45 -9.58 2.85 13.16
CA PRO A 45 -8.53 3.67 13.74
C PRO A 45 -9.07 5.05 14.12
N GLU A 46 -8.73 5.53 15.31
CA GLU A 46 -9.08 6.89 15.71
C GLU A 46 -8.25 7.90 14.92
N LEU A 47 -8.95 8.82 14.26
CA LEU A 47 -8.35 9.97 13.60
C LEU A 47 -8.73 11.20 14.43
N GLY A 48 -7.76 11.81 15.13
CA GLY A 48 -8.04 13.06 15.84
C GLY A 48 -8.33 14.23 14.89
N TYR A 49 -7.96 14.10 13.61
CA TYR A 49 -8.38 14.98 12.54
C TYR A 49 -8.66 14.20 11.26
N VAL A 50 -9.81 14.47 10.64
CA VAL A 50 -10.16 13.97 9.32
C VAL A 50 -10.39 15.16 8.41
N PRO A 51 -9.54 15.39 7.38
CA PRO A 51 -9.79 16.46 6.44
C PRO A 51 -11.14 16.22 5.73
N PRO A 52 -11.93 17.27 5.45
CA PRO A 52 -13.10 17.14 4.60
C PRO A 52 -12.69 16.63 3.21
N ALA A 53 -13.46 15.68 2.66
CA ALA A 53 -13.26 15.23 1.30
C ALA A 53 -13.34 16.44 0.33
N GLY A 54 -12.35 16.57 -0.54
CA GLY A 54 -12.23 17.65 -1.49
C GLY A 54 -10.92 17.58 -2.26
N HIS A 55 -9.98 18.47 -1.93
CA HIS A 55 -8.76 18.69 -2.70
C HIS A 55 -7.51 17.97 -2.13
N ILE A 56 -7.72 17.04 -1.20
CA ILE A 56 -6.64 16.32 -0.49
C ILE A 56 -6.65 14.86 -0.93
N ALA A 57 -5.53 14.36 -1.43
CA ALA A 57 -5.27 12.92 -1.53
C ALA A 57 -4.67 12.42 -0.22
N ILE A 58 -5.05 11.23 0.23
CA ILE A 58 -4.47 10.63 1.43
C ILE A 58 -3.58 9.46 1.01
N VAL A 59 -2.42 9.34 1.63
CA VAL A 59 -1.57 8.15 1.56
C VAL A 59 -1.54 7.53 2.95
N ALA A 60 -2.19 6.38 3.11
CA ALA A 60 -2.21 5.62 4.35
C ALA A 60 -1.05 4.61 4.35
N ASP A 61 0.07 4.99 4.95
CA ASP A 61 1.27 4.17 5.13
C ASP A 61 1.34 3.65 6.57
N VAL A 62 0.42 2.76 6.89
CA VAL A 62 0.22 2.14 8.22
C VAL A 62 0.19 0.60 8.07
N PRO A 63 0.20 -0.20 9.14
CA PRO A 63 0.12 -1.66 8.99
C PRO A 63 -1.06 -2.08 8.10
N GLY A 64 -0.85 -2.96 7.14
CA GLY A 64 -1.80 -3.22 6.05
C GLY A 64 -3.27 -3.42 6.48
N PRO A 65 -3.58 -4.25 7.49
CA PRO A 65 -4.96 -4.42 7.96
C PRO A 65 -5.57 -3.12 8.50
N VAL A 66 -4.77 -2.29 9.16
CA VAL A 66 -5.15 -0.96 9.65
C VAL A 66 -5.42 -0.02 8.48
N ALA A 67 -4.61 -0.07 7.42
CA ALA A 67 -4.79 0.76 6.22
C ALA A 67 -6.13 0.46 5.54
N VAL A 68 -6.51 -0.82 5.43
CA VAL A 68 -7.82 -1.22 4.90
C VAL A 68 -8.97 -0.63 5.72
N CYS A 69 -8.86 -0.71 7.05
CA CYS A 69 -9.91 -0.19 7.95
C CYS A 69 -10.02 1.32 7.91
N LEU A 70 -8.87 1.99 7.90
CA LEU A 70 -8.77 3.43 7.74
C LEU A 70 -9.39 3.89 6.41
N GLY A 71 -9.11 3.20 5.31
CA GLY A 71 -9.71 3.48 4.01
C GLY A 71 -11.23 3.43 4.07
N VAL A 72 -11.82 2.36 4.59
CA VAL A 72 -13.29 2.25 4.72
C VAL A 72 -13.87 3.27 5.69
N ALA A 73 -13.15 3.65 6.74
CA ALA A 73 -13.58 4.72 7.64
C ALA A 73 -13.62 6.07 6.91
N LEU A 74 -12.59 6.39 6.13
CA LEU A 74 -12.52 7.60 5.31
C LEU A 74 -13.55 7.58 4.18
N ALA A 75 -13.93 6.41 3.68
CA ALA A 75 -15.02 6.29 2.71
C ALA A 75 -16.35 6.81 3.27
N ARG A 76 -16.64 6.59 4.55
CA ARG A 76 -17.87 7.11 5.18
C ARG A 76 -17.96 8.64 5.18
N VAL A 77 -16.83 9.34 5.03
CA VAL A 77 -16.76 10.80 4.95
C VAL A 77 -16.42 11.31 3.55
N GLY A 78 -16.57 10.46 2.53
CA GLY A 78 -16.55 10.87 1.12
C GLY A 78 -15.22 10.66 0.38
N TYR A 79 -14.28 9.89 0.93
CA TYR A 79 -13.07 9.49 0.22
C TYR A 79 -13.24 8.18 -0.56
N ARG A 80 -12.39 7.96 -1.56
CA ARG A 80 -12.28 6.70 -2.31
C ARG A 80 -11.04 5.92 -1.87
N PRO A 81 -11.17 4.77 -1.21
CA PRO A 81 -10.03 3.91 -0.93
C PRO A 81 -9.47 3.28 -2.21
N VAL A 82 -8.15 3.26 -2.34
CA VAL A 82 -7.42 2.72 -3.49
C VAL A 82 -6.32 1.77 -3.00
N PRO A 83 -6.57 0.45 -2.98
CA PRO A 83 -5.60 -0.53 -2.48
C PRO A 83 -4.37 -0.62 -3.38
N LEU A 84 -3.17 -0.43 -2.83
CA LEU A 84 -1.90 -0.53 -3.58
C LEU A 84 -1.06 -1.77 -3.20
N PHE A 85 -1.64 -2.72 -2.46
CA PHE A 85 -0.94 -3.92 -2.00
C PHE A 85 -0.45 -4.79 -3.17
N ASN A 86 0.88 -4.87 -3.34
CA ASN A 86 1.53 -5.46 -4.52
C ASN A 86 2.37 -6.72 -4.21
N ALA A 87 1.94 -7.50 -3.22
CA ALA A 87 2.57 -8.75 -2.80
C ALA A 87 1.70 -9.95 -3.18
N THR A 88 2.33 -11.06 -3.57
CA THR A 88 1.65 -12.37 -3.69
C THR A 88 1.85 -13.20 -2.41
N THR A 89 1.00 -14.19 -2.19
CA THR A 89 1.25 -15.23 -1.19
C THR A 89 2.15 -16.33 -1.77
N GLY A 90 2.67 -17.20 -0.91
CA GLY A 90 3.54 -18.31 -1.27
C GLY A 90 3.89 -19.17 -0.08
N PRO A 91 4.69 -20.23 -0.23
CA PRO A 91 5.06 -21.11 0.88
C PRO A 91 5.85 -20.35 1.97
N SER A 92 5.35 -20.36 3.20
CA SER A 92 6.00 -19.69 4.36
C SER A 92 6.44 -18.25 4.04
N PRO A 93 5.49 -17.36 3.66
CA PRO A 93 5.83 -16.04 3.18
C PRO A 93 6.44 -15.19 4.30
N VAL A 94 7.22 -14.18 3.91
CA VAL A 94 7.84 -13.24 4.86
C VAL A 94 6.80 -12.24 5.37
N LEU A 95 5.95 -11.72 4.49
CA LEU A 95 4.75 -10.93 4.84
C LEU A 95 3.54 -11.85 4.92
N ASP A 96 2.84 -11.79 6.04
CA ASP A 96 1.53 -12.42 6.19
C ASP A 96 0.44 -11.52 5.58
N LEU A 97 -0.12 -11.95 4.46
CA LEU A 97 -1.14 -11.21 3.72
C LEU A 97 -2.57 -11.61 4.12
N GLU A 98 -2.76 -12.69 4.88
CA GLU A 98 -4.11 -13.14 5.27
C GLU A 98 -4.88 -12.03 6.01
N PRO A 99 -4.31 -11.33 7.01
CA PRO A 99 -5.04 -10.25 7.69
C PRO A 99 -5.48 -9.13 6.74
N ILE A 100 -4.68 -8.79 5.73
CA ILE A 100 -5.03 -7.78 4.71
C ILE A 100 -6.17 -8.32 3.84
N ALA A 101 -6.04 -9.54 3.32
CA ALA A 101 -7.02 -10.19 2.46
C ALA A 101 -8.40 -10.28 3.12
N ARG A 102 -8.44 -10.70 4.40
CA ARG A 102 -9.69 -10.79 5.16
C ARG A 102 -10.35 -9.43 5.37
N ARG A 103 -9.56 -8.38 5.62
CA ARG A 103 -10.09 -7.01 5.72
C ARG A 103 -10.56 -6.47 4.37
N LEU A 104 -9.90 -6.82 3.26
CA LEU A 104 -10.34 -6.42 1.92
C LEU A 104 -11.71 -7.01 1.59
N VAL A 105 -11.94 -8.30 1.88
CA VAL A 105 -13.25 -8.96 1.67
C VAL A 105 -14.33 -8.32 2.54
N LYS A 106 -14.09 -8.19 3.85
CA LYS A 106 -15.06 -7.56 4.77
C LYS A 106 -15.30 -6.08 4.44
N GLY A 107 -14.25 -5.37 4.03
CA GLY A 107 -14.33 -3.96 3.62
C GLY A 107 -15.10 -3.77 2.32
N ALA A 108 -15.02 -4.69 1.37
CA ALA A 108 -15.83 -4.65 0.15
C ALA A 108 -17.33 -4.70 0.47
N ASP A 109 -17.78 -5.56 1.38
CA ASP A 109 -19.18 -5.60 1.81
C ASP A 109 -19.66 -4.31 2.48
N LEU A 110 -18.76 -3.58 3.15
CA LEU A 110 -19.04 -2.27 3.72
C LEU A 110 -19.10 -1.19 2.63
N LEU A 111 -18.12 -1.15 1.71
CA LEU A 111 -18.02 -0.16 0.65
C LEU A 111 -19.17 -0.23 -0.35
N ARG A 112 -19.64 -1.45 -0.68
CA ARG A 112 -20.77 -1.66 -1.59
C ARG A 112 -22.02 -0.86 -1.19
N LYS A 113 -22.17 -0.55 0.10
CA LYS A 113 -23.33 0.18 0.66
C LYS A 113 -23.17 1.70 0.67
N MET A 114 -21.99 2.24 0.32
CA MET A 114 -21.66 3.65 0.56
C MET A 114 -21.90 4.58 -0.64
N GLY A 115 -22.16 4.07 -1.84
CA GLY A 115 -22.56 4.89 -3.00
C GLY A 115 -21.63 6.08 -3.32
N LEU A 116 -20.31 5.87 -3.17
CA LEU A 116 -19.31 6.93 -3.29
C LEU A 116 -19.28 7.53 -4.71
N PRO A 117 -19.10 8.86 -4.87
CA PRO A 117 -18.89 9.48 -6.18
C PRO A 117 -17.64 8.96 -6.90
N GLU A 118 -17.71 8.80 -8.22
CA GLU A 118 -16.56 8.37 -9.06
C GLU A 118 -15.34 9.30 -8.93
N SER A 119 -15.58 10.57 -8.63
CA SER A 119 -14.57 11.62 -8.43
C SER A 119 -14.14 11.83 -6.98
N ALA A 120 -14.67 11.05 -6.02
CA ALA A 120 -14.30 11.15 -4.61
C ALA A 120 -12.77 11.08 -4.43
N PRO A 121 -12.13 11.99 -3.66
CA PRO A 121 -10.68 12.05 -3.55
C PRO A 121 -10.06 10.75 -3.03
N PRO A 122 -8.83 10.40 -3.46
CA PRO A 122 -8.27 9.07 -3.19
C PRO A 122 -7.68 8.96 -1.78
N VAL A 123 -7.74 7.74 -1.24
CA VAL A 123 -6.95 7.26 -0.10
C VAL A 123 -6.15 6.07 -0.60
N PHE A 124 -4.88 6.29 -0.93
CA PHE A 124 -3.97 5.23 -1.36
C PHE A 124 -3.56 4.39 -0.16
N LEU A 125 -3.87 3.09 -0.18
CA LEU A 125 -3.62 2.19 0.94
C LEU A 125 -2.32 1.43 0.71
N LEU A 126 -1.36 1.65 1.60
CA LEU A 126 -0.09 0.94 1.64
C LEU A 126 -0.01 0.09 2.89
N ASP A 127 0.85 -0.93 2.85
CA ASP A 127 1.28 -1.64 4.04
C ASP A 127 2.65 -1.09 4.46
N ALA A 128 2.73 -0.51 5.66
CA ALA A 128 3.96 0.04 6.22
C ALA A 128 5.03 -1.03 6.45
N GLU A 129 4.65 -2.30 6.60
CA GLU A 129 5.55 -3.42 6.87
C GLU A 129 6.18 -3.99 5.58
N ARG A 130 5.75 -3.51 4.40
CA ARG A 130 6.10 -4.08 3.07
C ARG A 130 7.59 -4.29 2.80
N MET A 131 8.47 -3.46 3.36
CA MET A 131 9.92 -3.56 3.19
C MET A 131 10.63 -4.17 4.41
N HIS A 132 10.07 -3.91 5.59
CA HIS A 132 10.66 -4.23 6.89
C HIS A 132 9.70 -5.06 7.76
N PRO A 133 9.33 -6.26 7.31
CA PRO A 133 8.48 -7.13 8.10
C PRO A 133 9.18 -7.52 9.41
N GLY A 134 8.40 -7.76 10.47
CA GLY A 134 8.94 -8.33 11.72
C GLY A 134 9.59 -9.71 11.56
N THR A 135 9.35 -10.34 10.41
CA THR A 135 9.90 -11.62 10.02
C THR A 135 11.14 -11.46 9.12
N LEU A 136 12.23 -12.17 9.44
CA LEU A 136 13.45 -12.14 8.64
C LEU A 136 13.33 -12.92 7.31
N PRO A 137 13.82 -12.35 6.19
CA PRO A 137 13.91 -13.04 4.90
C PRO A 137 15.10 -14.01 4.89
N ILE A 138 14.87 -15.26 5.31
CA ILE A 138 15.89 -16.32 5.36
C ILE A 138 15.67 -17.37 4.24
N PRO A 139 16.73 -18.10 3.82
CA PRO A 139 16.61 -19.13 2.78
C PRO A 139 15.50 -20.15 3.04
N GLY A 140 14.77 -20.51 1.98
CA GLY A 140 13.62 -21.41 2.04
C GLY A 140 12.27 -20.74 2.32
N ARG A 141 12.26 -19.49 2.80
CA ARG A 141 11.02 -18.68 2.85
C ARG A 141 10.70 -18.04 1.52
N PHE A 142 9.44 -17.67 1.33
CA PHE A 142 8.98 -16.91 0.18
C PHE A 142 9.07 -15.40 0.47
N ASP A 143 10.00 -14.72 -0.21
CA ASP A 143 10.14 -13.26 -0.12
C ASP A 143 9.08 -12.59 -0.99
N ASN A 144 8.02 -12.14 -0.33
CA ASN A 144 6.92 -11.36 -0.91
C ASN A 144 6.94 -9.90 -0.48
N ARG A 145 8.08 -9.41 0.03
CA ARG A 145 8.26 -7.97 0.26
C ARG A 145 8.10 -7.20 -1.05
N TRP A 146 7.75 -5.93 -0.93
CA TRP A 146 7.51 -5.09 -2.10
C TRP A 146 7.85 -3.63 -1.82
N VAL A 147 8.07 -2.89 -2.90
CA VAL A 147 8.35 -1.46 -2.86
C VAL A 147 7.39 -0.73 -3.79
N THR A 148 7.11 0.53 -3.46
CA THR A 148 6.37 1.42 -4.36
C THR A 148 7.28 2.16 -5.30
N PHE A 149 6.85 2.27 -6.57
CA PHE A 149 7.47 3.12 -7.56
C PHE A 149 6.59 4.34 -7.85
N PRO A 150 7.16 5.44 -8.37
CA PRO A 150 6.37 6.59 -8.80
C PRO A 150 5.25 6.30 -9.81
N GLN A 151 5.40 5.29 -10.66
CA GLN A 151 4.34 4.87 -11.61
C GLN A 151 3.21 4.08 -10.96
N ASP A 152 3.35 3.65 -9.71
CA ASP A 152 2.27 3.00 -8.96
C ASP A 152 1.24 4.02 -8.44
N PHE A 153 1.55 5.31 -8.57
CA PHE A 153 0.74 6.43 -8.15
C PHE A 153 0.41 7.36 -9.32
N PRO A 154 -0.66 8.17 -9.23
CA PRO A 154 -0.90 9.21 -10.20
C PRO A 154 0.21 10.25 -10.13
N SER A 155 0.57 10.84 -11.28
CA SER A 155 1.44 12.01 -11.28
C SER A 155 0.76 13.19 -10.59
N ALA A 156 1.53 14.13 -10.07
CA ALA A 156 0.95 15.36 -9.49
C ALA A 156 0.17 16.18 -10.53
N THR A 157 0.57 16.15 -11.81
CA THR A 157 -0.22 16.76 -12.89
C THR A 157 -1.59 16.10 -13.00
N PHE A 158 -1.65 14.77 -12.94
CA PHE A 158 -2.91 14.03 -12.97
C PHE A 158 -3.77 14.34 -11.74
N LEU A 159 -3.18 14.32 -10.55
CA LEU A 159 -3.87 14.69 -9.29
C LEU A 159 -4.48 16.09 -9.38
N ARG A 160 -3.71 17.08 -9.82
CA ARG A 160 -4.16 18.48 -9.96
C ARG A 160 -5.24 18.66 -11.02
N ALA A 161 -5.16 17.93 -12.13
CA ALA A 161 -6.21 17.94 -13.16
C ALA A 161 -7.57 17.45 -12.61
N HIS A 162 -7.54 16.66 -11.53
CA HIS A 162 -8.72 16.15 -10.83
C HIS A 162 -8.96 16.86 -9.48
N GLY A 163 -8.49 18.11 -9.35
CA GLY A 163 -8.81 18.97 -8.21
C GLY A 163 -8.00 18.72 -6.94
N ILE A 164 -7.06 17.77 -6.95
CA ILE A 164 -6.19 17.50 -5.80
C ILE A 164 -5.02 18.47 -5.79
N THR A 165 -4.88 19.26 -4.72
CA THR A 165 -3.81 20.26 -4.56
C THR A 165 -2.90 19.98 -3.36
N GLU A 166 -3.27 19.00 -2.54
CA GLU A 166 -2.57 18.64 -1.33
C GLU A 166 -2.58 17.11 -1.15
N ALA A 167 -1.55 16.58 -0.50
CA ALA A 167 -1.51 15.20 -0.06
C ALA A 167 -1.16 15.09 1.42
N LEU A 168 -1.90 14.26 2.14
CA LEU A 168 -1.70 13.92 3.55
C LEU A 168 -1.13 12.51 3.67
N LEU A 169 0.08 12.40 4.23
CA LEU A 169 0.71 11.13 4.59
C LEU A 169 0.32 10.73 6.02
N ILE A 170 -0.43 9.64 6.17
CA ILE A 170 -0.81 9.10 7.47
C ILE A 170 0.09 7.90 7.81
N GLN A 171 0.73 7.94 8.98
CA GLN A 171 1.66 6.91 9.48
C GLN A 171 1.41 6.60 10.97
N VAL A 172 2.09 5.59 11.50
CA VAL A 172 2.07 5.24 12.95
C VAL A 172 3.48 5.29 13.50
N GLY A 173 3.69 6.07 14.56
CA GLY A 173 4.97 6.18 15.28
C GLY A 173 6.08 6.90 14.52
N ARG A 174 5.76 7.48 13.34
CA ARG A 174 6.68 8.24 12.48
C ARG A 174 5.93 9.25 11.63
N THR A 175 6.65 10.22 11.10
CA THR A 175 6.14 11.25 10.16
C THR A 175 6.99 11.39 8.90
N ALA A 176 8.12 10.69 8.83
CA ALA A 176 8.95 10.61 7.64
C ALA A 176 8.53 9.41 6.76
N PRO A 177 8.37 9.60 5.45
CA PRO A 177 8.11 8.50 4.53
C PRO A 177 9.31 7.55 4.47
N GLU A 178 9.00 6.27 4.25
CA GLU A 178 9.99 5.27 3.86
C GLU A 178 10.65 5.63 2.52
N GLU A 179 11.84 5.07 2.24
CA GLU A 179 12.64 5.45 1.08
C GLU A 179 11.89 5.30 -0.26
N ASP A 180 11.16 4.21 -0.43
CA ASP A 180 10.39 3.94 -1.65
C ASP A 180 9.28 4.99 -1.87
N LEU A 181 8.51 5.30 -0.83
CA LEU A 181 7.45 6.29 -0.86
C LEU A 181 8.00 7.71 -0.97
N ALA A 182 9.16 8.00 -0.37
CA ALA A 182 9.80 9.30 -0.47
C ALA A 182 10.09 9.69 -1.93
N HIS A 183 10.42 8.73 -2.81
CA HIS A 183 10.59 9.00 -4.23
C HIS A 183 9.29 9.45 -4.93
N VAL A 184 8.14 8.92 -4.51
CA VAL A 184 6.82 9.31 -5.01
C VAL A 184 6.48 10.72 -4.53
N LEU A 185 6.50 10.91 -3.20
CA LEU A 185 6.13 12.18 -2.57
C LEU A 185 7.05 13.32 -3.00
N ARG A 186 8.34 13.04 -3.21
CA ARG A 186 9.28 14.04 -3.73
C ARG A 186 8.86 14.56 -5.09
N ARG A 187 8.41 13.69 -6.00
CA ARG A 187 7.93 14.10 -7.34
C ARG A 187 6.65 14.92 -7.25
N TRP A 188 5.78 14.60 -6.29
CA TRP A 188 4.60 15.42 -6.04
C TRP A 188 4.97 16.82 -5.52
N GLN A 189 5.90 16.89 -4.57
CA GLN A 189 6.42 18.15 -4.04
C GLN A 189 7.11 19.00 -5.10
N ASP A 190 7.97 18.40 -5.94
CA ASP A 190 8.65 19.09 -7.05
C ASP A 190 7.65 19.64 -8.09
N ALA A 191 6.46 19.05 -8.17
CA ALA A 191 5.34 19.49 -9.01
C ALA A 191 4.32 20.38 -8.27
N ALA A 192 4.71 20.95 -7.13
CA ALA A 192 3.94 21.91 -6.34
C ALA A 192 2.65 21.36 -5.69
N LEU A 193 2.59 20.05 -5.41
CA LEU A 193 1.59 19.51 -4.50
C LEU A 193 2.03 19.79 -3.06
N ARG A 194 1.18 20.41 -2.23
CA ARG A 194 1.48 20.59 -0.80
C ARG A 194 1.46 19.24 -0.10
N LEU A 195 2.41 19.00 0.79
CA LEU A 195 2.48 17.77 1.56
C LEU A 195 2.31 18.07 3.05
N THR A 196 1.44 17.30 3.69
CA THR A 196 1.31 17.23 5.14
C THR A 196 1.47 15.79 5.59
N THR A 197 1.78 15.58 6.87
CA THR A 197 1.88 14.26 7.48
C THR A 197 1.18 14.23 8.84
N ALA A 198 0.66 13.07 9.23
CA ALA A 198 0.00 12.85 10.50
C ALA A 198 0.43 11.50 11.08
N ASP A 199 0.79 11.50 12.37
CA ASP A 199 1.10 10.28 13.13
C ASP A 199 -0.13 9.89 13.97
N LEU A 200 -0.74 8.75 13.66
CA LEU A 200 -1.91 8.24 14.38
C LEU A 200 -1.63 7.96 15.86
N SER A 201 -0.39 7.61 16.21
CA SER A 201 -0.01 7.39 17.62
C SER A 201 0.00 8.68 18.45
N LYS A 202 -0.03 9.84 17.78
CA LYS A 202 -0.06 11.18 18.39
C LYS A 202 -1.36 11.92 18.10
N GLY A 203 -2.45 11.19 17.84
CA GLY A 203 -3.76 11.76 17.57
C GLY A 203 -3.97 12.25 16.12
N GLY A 204 -3.01 12.04 15.22
CA GLY A 204 -3.21 12.26 13.78
C GLY A 204 -3.41 13.73 13.36
N VAL A 205 -2.87 14.69 14.12
CA VAL A 205 -2.90 16.11 13.74
C VAL A 205 -1.90 16.34 12.59
N PRO A 206 -2.33 16.91 11.44
CA PRO A 206 -1.42 17.14 10.32
C PRO A 206 -0.39 18.23 10.58
N GLU A 207 0.85 17.99 10.16
CA GLU A 207 1.95 18.95 10.12
C GLU A 207 2.57 19.03 8.71
N PRO A 208 3.20 20.15 8.33
CA PRO A 208 3.87 20.27 7.02
C PRO A 208 4.95 19.21 6.84
N LEU A 209 4.95 18.53 5.69
CA LEU A 209 5.97 17.55 5.32
C LEU A 209 6.88 18.12 4.23
N MET A 210 8.19 18.11 4.49
CA MET A 210 9.21 18.43 3.49
C MET A 210 10.02 17.18 3.17
N VAL A 211 9.88 16.67 1.95
CA VAL A 211 10.61 15.50 1.47
C VAL A 211 11.92 15.96 0.84
N GLU A 212 13.04 15.57 1.44
CA GLU A 212 14.38 15.89 0.92
C GLU A 212 14.65 15.21 -0.43
N ARG A 213 15.59 15.75 -1.21
CA ARG A 213 16.02 15.09 -2.44
C ARG A 213 16.76 13.80 -2.06
N PRO A 214 16.38 12.64 -2.62
CA PRO A 214 17.17 11.42 -2.46
C PRO A 214 18.60 11.69 -2.94
N SER A 215 19.60 11.28 -2.15
CA SER A 215 20.98 11.32 -2.64
C SER A 215 21.16 10.33 -3.80
N ARG A 216 22.10 10.59 -4.72
CA ARG A 216 22.38 9.70 -5.87
C ARG A 216 22.70 8.25 -5.43
N PHE A 217 23.20 8.07 -4.21
CA PHE A 217 23.48 6.77 -3.60
C PHE A 217 22.19 5.98 -3.28
N ARG A 218 21.14 6.63 -2.76
CA ARG A 218 19.84 5.99 -2.49
C ARG A 218 19.12 5.57 -3.77
N LEU A 219 19.28 6.33 -4.86
CA LEU A 219 18.74 5.97 -6.18
C LEU A 219 19.36 4.66 -6.72
N ALA A 220 20.67 4.47 -6.50
CA ALA A 220 21.39 3.25 -6.89
C ALA A 220 21.03 2.06 -5.98
N TRP A 221 20.86 2.28 -4.68
CA TRP A 221 20.38 1.27 -3.73
C TRP A 221 18.96 0.82 -4.06
N TYR A 222 18.05 1.74 -4.37
CA TYR A 222 16.68 1.45 -4.80
C TYR A 222 16.64 0.56 -6.05
N VAL A 223 17.45 0.91 -7.05
CA VAL A 223 17.61 0.11 -8.28
C VAL A 223 18.22 -1.26 -7.96
N ALA A 224 19.19 -1.34 -7.05
CA ALA A 224 19.80 -2.60 -6.62
C ALA A 224 18.83 -3.50 -5.84
N VAL A 225 18.02 -2.98 -4.92
CA VAL A 225 16.97 -3.74 -4.21
C VAL A 225 15.91 -4.26 -5.18
N ALA A 226 15.50 -3.42 -6.15
CA ALA A 226 14.56 -3.80 -7.21
C ALA A 226 15.13 -4.87 -8.17
N LEU A 227 16.45 -4.91 -8.37
CA LEU A 227 17.13 -5.85 -9.28
C LEU A 227 17.66 -7.13 -8.60
N LEU A 228 17.99 -7.09 -7.31
CA LEU A 228 18.70 -8.17 -6.61
C LEU A 228 17.88 -8.88 -5.53
N GLY A 229 16.81 -8.29 -4.99
CA GLY A 229 16.11 -8.82 -3.81
C GLY A 229 14.65 -9.24 -4.03
N LEU A 230 13.90 -8.48 -4.84
CA LEU A 230 12.47 -8.70 -5.00
C LEU A 230 12.19 -9.35 -6.35
N ARG A 231 11.91 -10.66 -6.35
CA ARG A 231 11.49 -11.35 -7.59
C ARG A 231 10.09 -10.91 -7.97
N ARG A 232 9.89 -10.54 -9.24
CA ARG A 232 8.53 -10.34 -9.77
C ARG A 232 7.90 -11.72 -10.03
N ALA A 233 6.71 -11.94 -9.49
CA ALA A 233 5.88 -13.08 -9.84
C ALA A 233 5.35 -12.92 -11.28
N ASN A 234 5.01 -14.03 -11.94
CA ASN A 234 4.49 -14.02 -13.33
C ASN A 234 3.18 -13.23 -13.51
N VAL A 235 2.51 -12.86 -12.40
CA VAL A 235 1.26 -12.07 -12.37
C VAL A 235 1.49 -10.57 -12.13
N GLY A 236 2.73 -10.09 -12.19
CA GLY A 236 3.07 -8.66 -12.12
C GLY A 236 3.31 -8.09 -10.71
N GLY A 237 3.02 -8.86 -9.66
CA GLY A 237 3.35 -8.55 -8.26
C GLY A 237 4.74 -9.02 -7.83
N PHE A 238 5.09 -8.80 -6.56
CA PHE A 238 6.35 -9.27 -5.97
C PHE A 238 6.17 -10.59 -5.21
N GLY A 239 7.12 -11.52 -5.39
CA GLY A 239 7.13 -12.83 -4.76
C GLY A 239 8.16 -13.80 -5.36
N GLY A 240 8.96 -14.46 -4.51
CA GLY A 240 9.78 -15.61 -4.92
C GLY A 240 10.48 -16.31 -3.76
N VAL A 241 10.81 -17.61 -3.92
CA VAL A 241 11.54 -18.38 -2.90
C VAL A 241 12.99 -17.89 -2.80
N ILE A 242 13.46 -17.62 -1.58
CA ILE A 242 14.84 -17.24 -1.30
C ILE A 242 15.75 -18.49 -1.47
N PRO A 243 16.71 -18.47 -2.42
CA PRO A 243 17.55 -19.62 -2.68
C PRO A 243 18.50 -19.90 -1.52
N GLN A 244 18.75 -21.18 -1.24
CA GLN A 244 19.90 -21.58 -0.44
C GLN A 244 21.18 -21.35 -1.25
N GLN A 245 22.16 -20.64 -0.70
CA GLN A 245 23.49 -20.60 -1.33
C GLN A 245 24.07 -22.01 -1.29
N THR A 246 24.13 -22.68 -2.43
CA THR A 246 24.98 -23.87 -2.57
C THR A 246 26.42 -23.39 -2.55
N GLY A 247 27.16 -23.75 -1.50
CA GLY A 247 28.58 -23.42 -1.38
C GLY A 247 29.36 -23.95 -2.58
N GLY A 248 29.75 -23.06 -3.49
CA GLY A 248 30.74 -23.32 -4.52
C GLY A 248 32.14 -23.30 -3.90
N GLY A 249 32.55 -24.44 -3.36
CA GLY A 249 33.86 -24.63 -2.76
C GLY A 249 34.35 -26.06 -2.95
N GLY A 250 34.41 -26.52 -4.20
CA GLY A 250 34.99 -27.81 -4.59
C GLY A 250 36.32 -27.59 -5.30
N PHE A 251 37.41 -27.51 -4.53
CA PHE A 251 38.77 -27.75 -5.01
C PHE A 251 38.94 -29.25 -5.26
N TYR A 252 39.07 -29.64 -6.52
CA TYR A 252 39.70 -30.88 -7.02
C TYR A 252 40.05 -30.56 -8.48
N GLY A 253 41.23 -30.77 -9.04
CA GLY A 253 42.50 -31.36 -8.67
C GLY A 253 43.29 -31.37 -9.98
#